data_AF-A0A1B6FW43-F1
#
_entry.id   AF-A0A1B6FW43-F1
#
_cell.length_a   1.000
_cell.length_b   1.000
_cell.length_c   1.000
_cell.angle_alpha   90.00
_cell.angle_beta   90.00
_cell.angle_gamma   90.00
#
_symmetry.space_group_name_H-M   'P 1'
#
loop_
_entity.id
_entity.type
_entity.pdbx_description
1 polymer ?
#
loop_
_entity_poly.entity_id
_entity_poly.type
_entity_poly.pdbx_seq_one_letter_code
_entity_poly.pdbx_strand_id
1 'polypeptide(L)'
;LEMILTSTKHIKKSSAYDRIKPWLGTGLLTSSGKKWQLHRKLITPAFHFNILEDFFQVFVEKSKSLINIMKKLPVATTVDLMPIISKCTLDIICETAMGTRMNIQEDKEHEQYVSAVLELSEITIYREFRPWLYSDFVFYRTHYGKQYAKCLQILHGFTEKVIQKRKLQIINYTNKKPSAEEISEDTSTGVRRRLALLDLLLDTCDSAHPLTDLEIREEVDTFMFEG
;
A
#
# COMPACT_ATOMS: atom_id res chain seq x y z
N LEU A 1 -12.76 -13.87 -26.55
CA LEU A 1 -11.84 -13.15 -25.63
C LEU A 1 -12.43 -13.00 -24.24
N GLU A 2 -13.70 -12.59 -24.11
CA GLU A 2 -14.39 -12.45 -22.81
C GLU A 2 -14.31 -13.69 -21.90
N MET A 3 -14.53 -14.89 -22.44
CA MET A 3 -14.38 -16.16 -21.68
C MET A 3 -12.98 -16.37 -21.08
N ILE A 4 -11.94 -15.87 -21.75
CA ILE A 4 -10.55 -15.96 -21.26
C ILE A 4 -10.28 -14.85 -20.24
N LEU A 5 -10.73 -13.62 -20.52
CA LEU A 5 -10.49 -12.45 -19.68
C LEU A 5 -11.27 -12.47 -18.35
N THR A 6 -12.40 -13.18 -18.30
CA THR A 6 -13.21 -13.38 -17.09
C THR A 6 -12.82 -14.63 -16.29
N SER A 7 -11.94 -15.48 -16.84
CA SER A 7 -11.54 -16.73 -16.21
C SER A 7 -10.60 -16.49 -15.03
N THR A 8 -10.99 -16.99 -13.85
CA THR A 8 -10.15 -16.99 -12.64
C THR A 8 -9.10 -18.10 -12.64
N LYS A 9 -9.04 -18.94 -13.69
CA LYS A 9 -8.10 -20.06 -13.81
C LYS A 9 -6.78 -19.66 -14.49
N HIS A 10 -6.81 -18.78 -15.48
CA HIS A 10 -5.64 -18.40 -16.29
C HIS A 10 -5.16 -16.98 -15.98
N ILE A 11 -4.81 -16.74 -14.72
CA ILE A 11 -4.44 -15.41 -14.20
C ILE A 11 -2.93 -15.16 -14.11
N LYS A 12 -2.10 -16.08 -14.63
CA LYS A 12 -0.64 -15.95 -14.57
C LYS A 12 -0.21 -14.72 -15.38
N LYS A 13 0.45 -13.79 -14.70
CA LYS A 13 0.98 -12.56 -15.31
C LYS A 13 2.17 -12.86 -16.25
N SER A 14 2.45 -11.93 -17.16
CA SER A 14 3.61 -12.01 -18.04
C SER A 14 4.92 -11.96 -17.24
N SER A 15 6.02 -12.40 -17.85
CA SER A 15 7.35 -12.34 -17.25
C SER A 15 7.82 -10.91 -16.94
N ALA A 16 7.19 -9.88 -17.52
CA ALA A 16 7.46 -8.49 -17.18
C ALA A 16 7.23 -8.22 -15.69
N TYR A 17 6.24 -8.87 -15.07
CA TYR A 17 5.97 -8.75 -13.64
C TYR A 17 7.07 -9.38 -12.77
N ASP A 18 7.94 -10.25 -13.31
CA ASP A 18 9.07 -10.77 -12.55
C ASP A 18 10.06 -9.67 -12.15
N ARG A 19 10.07 -8.54 -12.87
CA ARG A 19 10.91 -7.38 -12.56
C ARG A 19 10.44 -6.57 -11.35
N ILE A 20 9.16 -6.64 -11.00
CA ILE A 20 8.61 -5.93 -9.85
C ILE A 20 8.47 -6.83 -8.61
N LYS A 21 8.63 -8.16 -8.75
CA LYS A 21 8.62 -9.11 -7.63
C LYS A 21 9.62 -8.80 -6.50
N PRO A 22 10.84 -8.29 -6.75
CA PRO A 22 11.73 -7.90 -5.64
C PRO A 22 11.13 -6.81 -4.74
N TRP A 23 10.21 -6.01 -5.28
CA TRP A 23 9.43 -5.04 -4.52
C TRP A 23 8.13 -5.66 -3.99
N LEU A 24 7.19 -6.06 -4.83
CA LEU A 24 5.84 -6.44 -4.39
C LEU A 24 5.71 -7.90 -3.92
N GLY A 25 6.79 -8.67 -4.04
CA GLY A 25 6.82 -10.10 -3.77
C GLY A 25 5.75 -10.85 -4.57
N THR A 26 5.04 -11.74 -3.87
CA THR A 26 3.87 -12.48 -4.36
C THR A 26 2.55 -11.97 -3.78
N GLY A 27 2.38 -10.65 -3.69
CA GLY A 27 1.10 -10.01 -3.33
C GLY A 27 0.01 -10.15 -4.39
N LEU A 28 -1.13 -9.47 -4.22
CA LEU A 28 -2.31 -9.65 -5.06
C LEU A 28 -2.06 -9.42 -6.57
N LEU A 29 -1.17 -8.50 -6.93
CA LEU A 29 -0.85 -8.17 -8.32
C LEU A 29 -0.08 -9.30 -9.04
N THR A 30 0.89 -9.90 -8.35
CA THR A 30 1.89 -10.81 -8.94
C THR A 30 1.60 -12.28 -8.64
N SER A 31 0.75 -12.57 -7.65
CA SER A 31 0.31 -13.92 -7.29
C SER A 31 -0.63 -14.53 -8.33
N SER A 32 -0.79 -15.86 -8.25
CA SER A 32 -1.72 -16.60 -9.10
C SER A 32 -2.23 -17.86 -8.38
N GLY A 33 -3.22 -18.55 -8.97
CA GLY A 33 -3.75 -19.80 -8.44
C GLY A 33 -4.45 -19.64 -7.09
N LYS A 34 -4.27 -20.64 -6.21
CA LYS A 34 -4.96 -20.70 -4.91
C LYS A 34 -4.60 -19.53 -3.97
N LYS A 35 -3.32 -19.12 -3.95
CA LYS A 35 -2.85 -17.99 -3.12
C LYS A 35 -3.62 -16.72 -3.47
N TRP A 36 -3.65 -16.36 -4.76
CA TRP A 36 -4.41 -15.21 -5.25
C TRP A 36 -5.90 -15.28 -4.90
N GLN A 37 -6.53 -16.45 -5.06
CA GLN A 37 -7.95 -16.61 -4.75
C GLN A 37 -8.24 -16.38 -3.26
N LEU A 38 -7.38 -16.90 -2.38
CA LEU A 38 -7.49 -16.72 -0.94
C LEU A 38 -7.30 -15.26 -0.54
N HIS A 39 -6.23 -14.62 -1.00
CA HIS A 39 -5.91 -13.22 -0.69
C HIS A 39 -7.00 -12.29 -1.23
N ARG A 40 -7.45 -12.49 -2.48
CA ARG A 40 -8.52 -11.68 -3.07
C ARG A 40 -9.82 -11.79 -2.27
N LYS A 41 -10.20 -13.00 -1.84
CA LYS A 41 -11.41 -13.21 -1.03
C LYS A 41 -11.32 -12.50 0.32
N LEU A 42 -10.14 -12.51 0.94
CA LEU A 42 -9.89 -11.84 2.21
C LEU A 42 -9.96 -10.30 2.09
N ILE A 43 -9.39 -9.76 1.01
CA ILE A 43 -9.17 -8.32 0.85
C ILE A 43 -10.40 -7.59 0.28
N THR A 44 -11.16 -8.22 -0.61
CA THR A 44 -12.32 -7.60 -1.31
C THR A 44 -13.31 -6.89 -0.36
N PRO A 45 -13.66 -7.44 0.83
CA PRO A 45 -14.55 -6.76 1.78
C PRO A 45 -14.07 -5.38 2.24
N ALA A 46 -12.75 -5.13 2.26
CA ALA A 46 -12.14 -3.85 2.65
C ALA A 46 -12.54 -2.68 1.71
N PHE A 47 -13.00 -2.99 0.51
CA PHE A 47 -13.32 -2.02 -0.54
C PHE A 47 -14.82 -2.00 -0.88
N HIS A 48 -15.67 -2.52 0.01
CA HIS A 48 -17.12 -2.41 -0.15
C HIS A 48 -17.57 -0.95 -0.01
N PHE A 49 -18.56 -0.50 -0.81
CA PHE A 49 -19.00 0.91 -0.88
C PHE A 49 -19.24 1.57 0.47
N ASN A 50 -19.86 0.84 1.40
CA ASN A 50 -20.07 1.30 2.77
C ASN A 50 -18.78 1.77 3.45
N ILE A 51 -17.65 1.07 3.26
CA ILE A 51 -16.34 1.47 3.82
C ILE A 51 -15.80 2.71 3.10
N LEU A 52 -16.03 2.81 1.79
CA LEU A 52 -15.57 3.94 0.98
C LEU A 52 -16.23 5.26 1.36
N GLU A 53 -17.46 5.24 1.88
CA GLU A 53 -18.12 6.45 2.41
C GLU A 53 -17.32 7.08 3.56
N ASP A 54 -16.71 6.25 4.42
CA ASP A 54 -15.89 6.71 5.54
C ASP A 54 -14.57 7.34 5.05
N PHE A 55 -14.09 6.98 3.85
CA PHE A 55 -12.89 7.56 3.24
C PHE A 55 -13.10 8.99 2.74
N PHE A 56 -14.35 9.39 2.49
CA PHE A 56 -14.64 10.72 1.96
C PHE A 56 -14.13 11.84 2.88
N GLN A 57 -14.26 11.66 4.20
CA GLN A 57 -13.74 12.63 5.17
C GLN A 57 -12.22 12.80 5.05
N VAL A 58 -11.49 11.69 4.88
CA VAL A 58 -10.04 11.69 4.69
C VAL A 58 -9.67 12.40 3.40
N PHE A 59 -10.37 12.13 2.29
CA PHE A 59 -10.12 12.80 1.01
C PHE A 59 -10.28 14.32 1.12
N VAL A 60 -11.34 14.78 1.80
CA VAL A 60 -11.58 16.21 2.03
C VAL A 60 -10.49 16.83 2.89
N GLU A 61 -10.08 16.17 3.98
CA GLU A 61 -9.01 16.67 4.85
C GLU A 61 -7.68 16.78 4.09
N LYS A 62 -7.24 15.72 3.42
CA LYS A 62 -5.96 15.71 2.70
C LYS A 62 -5.95 16.67 1.50
N SER A 63 -7.09 16.84 0.83
CA SER A 63 -7.23 17.82 -0.26
C SER A 63 -7.13 19.25 0.24
N LYS A 64 -7.67 19.56 1.43
CA LYS A 64 -7.50 20.89 2.05
C LYS A 64 -6.04 21.17 2.38
N SER A 65 -5.31 20.18 2.90
CA SER A 65 -3.86 20.30 3.13
C SER A 65 -3.10 20.55 1.83
N LEU A 66 -3.43 19.81 0.76
CA LEU A 66 -2.85 20.00 -0.57
C LEU A 66 -3.06 21.43 -1.08
N ILE A 67 -4.30 21.94 -1.00
CA ILE A 67 -4.62 23.32 -1.41
C ILE A 67 -3.80 24.34 -0.59
N ASN A 68 -3.63 24.11 0.71
CA ASN A 68 -2.84 25.00 1.56
C ASN A 68 -1.35 25.00 1.20
N ILE A 69 -0.81 23.87 0.74
CA ILE A 69 0.56 23.78 0.21
C ILE A 69 0.65 24.52 -1.13
N MET A 70 -0.29 24.27 -2.04
CA MET A 70 -0.32 24.90 -3.36
C MET A 70 -0.43 26.43 -3.29
N LYS A 71 -1.19 26.98 -2.32
CA LYS A 71 -1.28 28.43 -2.08
C LYS A 71 0.04 29.09 -1.68
N LYS A 72 1.01 28.32 -1.18
CA LYS A 72 2.34 28.81 -0.78
C LYS A 72 3.36 28.74 -1.92
N LEU A 73 2.99 28.21 -3.08
CA LEU A 73 3.88 28.13 -4.23
C LEU A 73 4.15 29.53 -4.80
N PRO A 74 5.35 29.76 -5.37
CA PRO A 74 5.72 31.05 -5.93
C PRO A 74 4.80 31.44 -7.10
N VAL A 75 4.26 32.65 -7.03
CA VAL A 75 3.45 33.23 -8.11
C VAL A 75 4.39 33.58 -9.26
N ALA A 76 4.17 33.01 -10.44
CA ALA A 76 4.94 33.18 -11.69
C ALA A 76 6.11 32.20 -11.98
N THR A 77 6.23 31.08 -11.26
CA THR A 77 7.16 29.99 -11.63
C THR A 77 6.39 28.76 -12.09
N THR A 78 6.92 28.05 -13.10
CA THR A 78 6.41 26.71 -13.44
C THR A 78 6.81 25.75 -12.33
N VAL A 79 5.82 25.09 -11.73
CA VAL A 79 6.04 24.13 -10.64
C VAL A 79 5.62 22.75 -11.12
N ASP A 80 6.46 21.75 -10.88
CA ASP A 80 6.09 20.35 -11.05
C ASP A 80 5.14 19.93 -9.92
N LEU A 81 3.91 19.58 -10.28
CA LEU A 81 2.88 19.18 -9.33
C LEU A 81 2.97 17.70 -8.95
N MET A 82 3.72 16.88 -9.70
CA MET A 82 3.74 15.44 -9.44
C MET A 82 4.19 15.10 -8.01
N PRO A 83 5.31 15.63 -7.50
CA PRO A 83 5.74 15.32 -6.12
C PRO A 83 4.70 15.75 -5.07
N ILE A 84 3.97 16.84 -5.32
CA ILE A 84 2.97 17.37 -4.39
C ILE A 84 1.71 16.48 -4.37
N ILE A 85 1.23 16.09 -5.57
CA ILE A 85 0.06 15.23 -5.72
C ILE A 85 0.37 13.82 -5.19
N SER A 86 1.54 13.25 -5.52
CA SER A 86 1.94 11.92 -5.03
C SER A 86 2.03 11.86 -3.51
N LYS A 87 2.51 12.92 -2.83
CA LYS A 87 2.50 12.99 -1.37
C LYS A 87 1.07 13.01 -0.82
N CYS A 88 0.14 13.71 -1.48
CA CYS A 88 -1.27 13.75 -1.07
C CYS A 88 -1.95 12.38 -1.23
N THR A 89 -1.79 11.72 -2.37
CA THR A 89 -2.39 10.40 -2.61
C THR A 89 -1.82 9.34 -1.67
N LEU A 90 -0.50 9.40 -1.40
CA LEU A 90 0.14 8.51 -0.45
C LEU A 90 -0.40 8.71 0.99
N ASP A 91 -0.62 9.96 1.41
CA ASP A 91 -1.23 10.27 2.70
C ASP A 91 -2.66 9.71 2.81
N ILE A 92 -3.41 9.80 1.70
CA ILE A 92 -4.78 9.28 1.60
C ILE A 92 -4.79 7.75 1.74
N ILE A 93 -3.97 7.02 0.98
CA ILE A 93 -3.97 5.55 1.02
C ILE A 93 -3.45 5.02 2.37
N CYS A 94 -2.47 5.70 2.98
CA CYS A 94 -1.99 5.37 4.33
C CYS A 94 -3.12 5.52 5.37
N GLU A 95 -3.91 6.57 5.30
CA GLU A 95 -4.96 6.80 6.30
C GLU A 95 -6.22 5.97 6.06
N THR A 96 -6.60 5.74 4.79
CA THR A 96 -7.79 4.98 4.42
C THR A 96 -7.57 3.47 4.47
N ALA A 97 -6.65 2.94 3.66
CA ALA A 97 -6.42 1.50 3.54
C ALA A 97 -5.49 0.96 4.64
N MET A 98 -4.46 1.71 5.04
CA MET A 98 -3.53 1.26 6.10
C MET A 98 -3.96 1.68 7.51
N GLY A 99 -5.02 2.49 7.64
CA GLY A 99 -5.53 2.95 8.93
C GLY A 99 -4.51 3.76 9.75
N THR A 100 -3.50 4.34 9.09
CA THR A 100 -2.35 4.96 9.75
C THR A 100 -2.13 6.39 9.25
N ARG A 101 -2.28 7.36 10.15
CA ARG A 101 -2.01 8.77 9.86
C ARG A 101 -0.50 9.05 9.85
N MET A 102 0.05 9.35 8.67
CA MET A 102 1.49 9.57 8.46
C MET A 102 1.88 11.05 8.28
N ASN A 103 0.93 11.93 7.90
CA ASN A 103 1.15 13.37 7.68
C ASN A 103 2.29 13.65 6.67
N ILE A 104 2.33 12.85 5.60
CA ILE A 104 3.35 12.80 4.54
C ILE A 104 3.48 14.14 3.82
N GLN A 105 2.38 14.87 3.64
CA GLN A 105 2.41 16.16 2.96
C GLN A 105 3.26 17.23 3.68
N GLU A 106 3.51 17.08 4.99
CA GLU A 106 4.22 18.06 5.81
C GLU A 106 5.68 17.68 6.08
N ASP A 107 6.06 16.42 5.84
CA ASP A 107 7.33 15.85 6.25
C ASP A 107 8.27 15.59 5.05
N LYS A 108 9.56 15.89 5.25
CA LYS A 108 10.63 15.62 4.29
C LYS A 108 11.03 14.16 4.25
N GLU A 109 10.84 13.40 5.33
CA GLU A 109 11.22 11.99 5.40
C GLU A 109 10.50 11.15 4.31
N HIS A 110 9.24 11.47 4.08
CA HIS A 110 8.36 10.74 3.15
C HIS A 110 8.58 11.09 1.67
N GLU A 111 9.35 12.13 1.39
CA GLU A 111 9.78 12.47 0.03
C GLU A 111 10.67 11.40 -0.58
N GLN A 112 11.48 10.73 0.26
CA GLN A 112 12.36 9.66 -0.16
C GLN A 112 11.57 8.46 -0.70
N TYR A 113 10.41 8.15 -0.11
CA TYR A 113 9.55 7.07 -0.59
C TYR A 113 9.00 7.37 -1.99
N VAL A 114 8.39 8.55 -2.17
CA VAL A 114 7.84 8.96 -3.47
C VAL A 114 8.93 8.98 -4.55
N SER A 115 10.10 9.53 -4.23
CA SER A 115 11.25 9.52 -5.13
C SER A 115 11.71 8.09 -5.47
N ALA A 116 11.76 7.19 -4.47
CA ALA A 116 12.17 5.81 -4.67
C ALA A 116 11.18 5.03 -5.55
N VAL A 117 9.87 5.30 -5.46
CA VAL A 117 8.86 4.71 -6.35
C VAL A 117 9.11 5.12 -7.81
N LEU A 118 9.33 6.42 -8.05
CA LEU A 118 9.58 6.94 -9.39
C LEU A 118 10.89 6.39 -9.99
N GLU A 119 11.98 6.43 -9.22
CA GLU A 119 13.29 5.92 -9.63
C GLU A 119 13.24 4.40 -9.91
N LEU A 120 12.60 3.62 -9.03
CA LEU A 120 12.44 2.19 -9.24
C LEU A 120 11.59 1.88 -10.48
N SER A 121 10.54 2.66 -10.73
CA SER A 121 9.68 2.52 -11.92
C SER A 121 10.46 2.80 -13.20
N GLU A 122 11.25 3.87 -13.23
CA GLU A 122 12.10 4.22 -14.36
C GLU A 122 13.14 3.11 -14.64
N ILE A 123 13.82 2.63 -13.59
CA ILE A 123 14.81 1.54 -13.72
C ILE A 123 14.14 0.25 -14.21
N THR A 124 12.93 -0.05 -13.75
CA THR A 124 12.17 -1.24 -14.17
C THR A 124 11.84 -1.17 -15.65
N ILE A 125 11.35 -0.03 -16.13
CA ILE A 125 11.09 0.20 -17.56
C ILE A 125 12.39 0.13 -18.37
N TYR A 126 13.46 0.76 -17.88
CA TYR A 126 14.78 0.73 -18.51
C TYR A 126 15.29 -0.70 -18.70
N ARG A 127 15.08 -1.55 -17.69
CA ARG A 127 15.46 -2.97 -17.69
C ARG A 127 14.60 -3.79 -18.65
N GLU A 128 13.30 -3.52 -18.73
CA GLU A 128 12.36 -4.27 -19.58
C GLU A 128 12.72 -4.17 -21.08
N PHE A 129 13.18 -3.01 -21.54
CA PHE A 129 13.59 -2.83 -22.94
C PHE A 129 15.03 -3.29 -23.26
N ARG A 130 15.74 -3.91 -22.30
CA ARG A 130 17.16 -4.28 -22.45
C ARG A 130 17.40 -5.75 -22.07
N PRO A 131 17.29 -6.68 -23.03
CA PRO A 131 17.43 -8.11 -22.78
C PRO A 131 18.75 -8.51 -22.09
N TRP A 132 19.86 -7.78 -22.31
CA TRP A 132 21.13 -8.04 -21.63
C TRP A 132 21.12 -7.76 -20.12
N LEU A 133 20.11 -7.04 -19.61
CA LEU A 133 19.89 -6.81 -18.18
C LEU A 133 18.88 -7.78 -17.57
N TYR A 134 18.40 -8.78 -18.33
CA TYR A 134 17.40 -9.74 -17.83
C TYR A 134 17.95 -10.67 -16.76
N SER A 135 19.25 -10.98 -16.82
CA SER A 135 19.93 -11.73 -15.76
C SER A 135 20.06 -10.85 -14.51
N ASP A 136 19.45 -11.30 -13.40
CA ASP A 136 19.56 -10.60 -12.11
C ASP A 136 21.02 -10.46 -11.67
N PHE A 137 21.83 -11.50 -11.90
CA PHE A 137 23.25 -11.50 -11.56
C PHE A 137 24.02 -10.37 -12.25
N VAL A 138 23.74 -10.13 -13.53
CA VAL A 138 24.36 -9.05 -14.30
C VAL A 138 23.78 -7.71 -13.84
N PHE A 139 22.45 -7.62 -13.74
CA PHE A 139 21.76 -6.39 -13.37
C PHE A 139 22.23 -5.81 -12.03
N TYR A 140 22.27 -6.61 -10.95
CA TYR A 140 22.67 -6.15 -9.62
C TYR A 140 24.15 -5.72 -9.53
N ARG A 141 24.98 -6.03 -10.53
CA ARG A 141 26.37 -5.54 -10.62
C ARG A 141 26.47 -4.18 -11.32
N THR A 142 25.44 -3.78 -12.06
CA THR A 142 25.41 -2.48 -12.75
C THR A 142 25.12 -1.34 -11.77
N HIS A 143 25.36 -0.09 -12.20
CA HIS A 143 24.96 1.10 -11.45
C HIS A 143 23.45 1.13 -11.17
N TYR A 144 22.63 0.84 -12.19
CA TYR A 144 21.18 0.77 -12.07
C TYR A 144 20.71 -0.31 -11.10
N GLY A 145 21.35 -1.48 -11.07
CA GLY A 145 21.00 -2.53 -10.12
C GLY A 145 21.30 -2.17 -8.67
N LYS A 146 22.37 -1.40 -8.42
CA LYS A 146 22.69 -0.88 -7.08
C LYS A 146 21.69 0.20 -6.65
N GLN A 147 21.31 1.11 -7.55
CA GLN A 147 20.26 2.08 -7.30
C GLN A 147 18.92 1.40 -7.01
N TYR A 148 18.53 0.43 -7.83
CA TYR A 148 17.32 -0.38 -7.64
C TYR A 148 17.27 -1.03 -6.25
N ALA A 149 18.38 -1.66 -5.81
CA ALA A 149 18.46 -2.24 -4.47
C ALA A 149 18.32 -1.22 -3.34
N LYS A 150 18.84 0.01 -3.52
CA LYS A 150 18.68 1.10 -2.56
C LYS A 150 17.22 1.58 -2.50
N CYS A 151 16.57 1.74 -3.65
CA CYS A 151 15.15 2.10 -3.72
C CYS A 151 14.31 1.04 -2.99
N LEU A 152 14.57 -0.26 -3.23
CA LEU A 152 13.89 -1.35 -2.52
C LEU A 152 14.02 -1.25 -1.00
N GLN A 153 15.19 -0.91 -0.47
CA GLN A 153 15.39 -0.75 0.98
C GLN A 153 14.54 0.39 1.54
N ILE A 154 14.42 1.51 0.80
CA ILE A 154 13.59 2.65 1.20
C ILE A 154 12.11 2.26 1.19
N LEU A 155 11.65 1.60 0.12
CA LEU A 155 10.26 1.20 -0.06
C LEU A 155 9.83 0.20 1.03
N HIS A 156 10.62 -0.86 1.23
CA HIS A 156 10.39 -1.87 2.26
C HIS A 156 10.47 -1.28 3.67
N GLY A 157 11.42 -0.37 3.91
CA GLY A 157 11.54 0.30 5.20
C GLY A 157 10.34 1.19 5.51
N PHE A 158 9.72 1.79 4.49
CA PHE A 158 8.51 2.59 4.68
C PHE A 158 7.29 1.73 4.99
N THR A 159 7.04 0.66 4.22
CA THR A 159 5.89 -0.20 4.45
C THR A 159 5.98 -0.93 5.78
N GLU A 160 7.18 -1.34 6.19
CA GLU A 160 7.41 -1.91 7.51
C GLU A 160 7.14 -0.90 8.64
N LYS A 161 7.53 0.37 8.49
CA LYS A 161 7.17 1.43 9.45
C LYS A 161 5.65 1.61 9.58
N VAL A 162 4.92 1.58 8.47
CA VAL A 162 3.45 1.68 8.47
C VAL A 162 2.83 0.49 9.22
N ILE A 163 3.27 -0.73 8.91
CA ILE A 163 2.78 -1.95 9.58
C ILE A 163 3.07 -1.91 11.08
N GLN A 164 4.30 -1.58 11.49
CA GLN A 164 4.69 -1.51 12.89
C GLN A 164 3.89 -0.45 13.65
N LYS A 165 3.73 0.75 13.07
CA LYS A 165 2.93 1.82 13.66
C LYS A 165 1.48 1.39 13.88
N ARG A 166 0.88 0.67 12.93
CA ARG A 166 -0.48 0.15 13.08
C ARG A 166 -0.58 -0.95 14.13
N LYS A 167 0.34 -1.92 14.13
CA LYS A 167 0.41 -2.98 15.15
C LYS A 167 0.47 -2.38 16.56
N LEU A 168 1.30 -1.36 16.77
CA LEU A 168 1.39 -0.65 18.07
C LEU A 168 0.09 0.06 18.45
N GLN A 169 -0.61 0.69 17.50
CA GLN A 169 -1.91 1.33 17.77
C GLN A 169 -2.96 0.32 18.21
N ILE A 170 -3.01 -0.86 17.59
CA ILE A 170 -3.93 -1.94 17.95
C ILE A 170 -3.62 -2.43 19.37
N ILE A 171 -2.36 -2.73 19.69
CA ILE A 171 -1.94 -3.20 21.02
C ILE A 171 -2.30 -2.17 22.10
N ASN A 172 -2.01 -0.88 21.86
CA ASN A 172 -2.31 0.20 22.80
C ASN A 172 -3.83 0.36 23.03
N TYR A 173 -4.65 0.10 22.01
CA TYR A 173 -6.10 0.11 22.15
C TYR A 173 -6.60 -1.08 22.97
N THR A 174 -6.08 -2.28 22.72
CA THR A 174 -6.44 -3.51 23.45
C THR A 174 -6.06 -3.42 24.93
N ASN A 175 -4.87 -2.90 25.24
CA ASN A 175 -4.40 -2.74 26.62
C ASN A 175 -5.16 -1.66 27.42
N LYS A 176 -5.84 -0.73 26.74
CA LYS A 176 -6.62 0.34 27.39
C LYS A 176 -8.07 -0.06 27.71
N LYS A 177 -8.55 -1.23 27.30
CA LYS A 177 -9.84 -1.76 27.76
C LYS A 177 -9.63 -2.61 29.03
N PRO A 178 -10.15 -2.21 30.20
CA PRO A 178 -10.38 -3.15 31.28
C PRO A 178 -11.51 -4.11 30.87
N SER A 179 -11.52 -5.28 31.49
CA SER A 179 -12.48 -6.36 31.29
C SER A 179 -13.95 -5.91 31.28
N ALA A 180 -14.72 -6.60 30.42
CA ALA A 180 -16.17 -6.66 30.34
C ALA A 180 -16.96 -6.11 31.54
N GLU A 181 -17.65 -4.99 31.35
CA GLU A 181 -18.93 -4.61 31.98
C GLU A 181 -19.31 -3.21 31.47
N GLU A 182 -19.93 -3.15 30.29
CA GLU A 182 -20.81 -2.06 29.82
C GLU A 182 -21.31 -2.48 28.43
N ILE A 183 -22.07 -3.57 28.40
CA ILE A 183 -23.11 -3.75 27.38
C ILE A 183 -24.36 -3.14 28.03
N SER A 184 -24.42 -1.81 28.05
CA SER A 184 -25.67 -1.09 28.28
C SER A 184 -26.17 -0.61 26.92
N GLU A 185 -27.34 -1.14 26.59
CA GLU A 185 -28.17 -0.80 25.45
C GLU A 185 -28.50 0.69 25.44
N ASP A 186 -27.69 1.51 24.75
CA ASP A 186 -28.21 2.69 24.04
C ASP A 186 -27.14 3.29 23.11
N THR A 187 -27.02 2.71 21.92
CA THR A 187 -26.87 3.49 20.68
C THR A 187 -27.09 2.56 19.50
N SER A 188 -28.10 2.91 18.72
CA SER A 188 -28.53 2.36 17.44
C SER A 188 -27.49 2.49 16.32
N THR A 189 -26.25 2.09 16.58
CA THR A 189 -25.17 1.95 15.61
C THR A 189 -24.37 0.71 15.91
N GLY A 190 -24.91 -0.45 15.52
CA GLY A 190 -24.17 -1.71 15.38
C GLY A 190 -23.13 -1.63 14.26
N VAL A 191 -22.24 -0.64 14.30
CA VAL A 191 -21.06 -0.57 13.43
C VAL A 191 -20.05 -1.52 14.05
N ARG A 192 -20.11 -2.79 13.65
CA ARG A 192 -18.86 -3.56 13.52
C ARG A 192 -17.88 -2.61 12.84
N ARG A 193 -16.84 -2.17 13.57
CA ARG A 193 -15.75 -1.33 13.05
C ARG A 193 -15.43 -1.82 11.65
N ARG A 194 -15.73 -1.02 10.63
CA ARG A 194 -15.38 -1.34 9.25
C ARG A 194 -13.85 -1.33 9.21
N LEU A 195 -13.27 -2.51 9.15
CA LEU A 195 -11.83 -2.71 9.28
C LEU A 195 -11.14 -2.13 8.05
N ALA A 196 -10.10 -1.33 8.26
CA ALA A 196 -9.21 -0.94 7.17
C ALA A 196 -8.56 -2.19 6.58
N LEU A 197 -8.04 -2.10 5.35
CA LEU A 197 -7.39 -3.24 4.70
C LEU A 197 -6.31 -3.87 5.58
N LEU A 198 -5.42 -3.05 6.15
CA LEU A 198 -4.35 -3.54 7.02
C LEU A 198 -4.89 -4.22 8.29
N ASP A 199 -6.02 -3.75 8.83
CA ASP A 199 -6.64 -4.40 9.99
C ASP A 199 -7.15 -5.80 9.64
N LEU A 200 -7.76 -5.98 8.45
CA LEU A 200 -8.20 -7.28 7.97
C LEU A 200 -7.02 -8.25 7.79
N LEU A 201 -5.89 -7.76 7.25
CA LEU A 201 -4.68 -8.57 7.09
C LEU A 201 -4.12 -9.01 8.45
N LEU A 202 -4.11 -8.11 9.44
CA LEU A 202 -3.60 -8.40 10.78
C LEU A 202 -4.55 -9.31 11.59
N ASP A 203 -5.87 -9.20 11.40
CA ASP A 203 -6.88 -10.02 12.10
C ASP A 203 -6.84 -11.50 11.68
N THR A 204 -6.27 -11.80 10.50
CA THR A 204 -6.16 -13.20 10.03
C THR A 204 -5.26 -14.10 10.85
N CYS A 205 -4.48 -13.56 11.80
CA CYS A 205 -3.64 -14.34 12.71
C CYS A 205 -4.42 -15.46 13.43
N ASP A 206 -5.70 -15.24 13.72
CA ASP A 206 -6.57 -16.18 14.44
C ASP A 206 -7.43 -17.08 13.52
N SER A 207 -7.27 -16.95 12.20
CA SER A 207 -8.08 -17.66 11.21
C SER A 207 -7.47 -18.99 10.77
N ALA A 208 -8.25 -19.82 10.05
CA ALA A 208 -7.80 -21.12 9.55
C ALA A 208 -6.58 -21.07 8.59
N HIS A 209 -6.23 -19.90 8.07
CA HIS A 209 -5.06 -19.67 7.22
C HIS A 209 -4.39 -18.34 7.62
N PRO A 210 -3.54 -18.33 8.66
CA PRO A 210 -2.87 -17.12 9.10
C PRO A 210 -1.87 -16.65 8.04
N LEU A 211 -1.92 -15.36 7.68
CA LEU A 211 -0.93 -14.76 6.80
C LEU A 211 0.40 -14.61 7.53
N THR A 212 1.49 -14.89 6.82
CA THR A 212 2.84 -14.62 7.34
C THR A 212 3.13 -13.12 7.33
N ASP A 213 4.03 -12.64 8.20
CA ASP A 213 4.47 -11.23 8.17
C ASP A 213 5.01 -10.81 6.80
N LEU A 214 5.66 -11.74 6.08
CA LEU A 214 6.10 -11.50 4.70
C LEU A 214 4.92 -11.26 3.77
N GLU A 215 3.88 -12.10 3.82
CA GLU A 215 2.69 -11.96 2.97
C GLU A 215 1.90 -10.69 3.29
N ILE A 216 1.80 -10.31 4.57
CA ILE A 216 1.19 -9.04 4.96
C ILE A 216 1.96 -7.88 4.33
N ARG A 217 3.29 -7.90 4.42
CA ARG A 217 4.14 -6.88 3.79
C ARG A 217 3.99 -6.85 2.27
N GLU A 218 3.97 -8.01 1.61
CA GLU A 218 3.75 -8.10 0.15
C GLU A 218 2.41 -7.48 -0.29
N GLU A 219 1.34 -7.72 0.48
CA GLU A 219 0.03 -7.10 0.21
C GLU A 219 0.06 -5.59 0.48
N VAL A 220 0.67 -5.15 1.58
CA VAL A 220 0.82 -3.71 1.89
C VAL A 220 1.64 -3.00 0.81
N ASP A 221 2.77 -3.56 0.38
CA ASP A 221 3.59 -3.04 -0.72
C ASP A 221 2.75 -2.92 -2.01
N THR A 222 1.95 -3.94 -2.31
CA THR A 222 1.08 -3.95 -3.50
C THR A 222 0.04 -2.84 -3.45
N PHE A 223 -0.72 -2.73 -2.36
CA PHE A 223 -1.81 -1.75 -2.25
C PHE A 223 -1.31 -0.32 -2.11
N MET A 224 -0.17 -0.09 -1.47
CA MET A 224 0.43 1.24 -1.38
C MET A 224 1.05 1.71 -2.71
N PHE A 225 1.42 0.79 -3.59
CA PHE A 225 1.86 1.13 -4.95
C PHE A 225 0.69 1.36 -5.91
N GLU A 226 -0.33 0.50 -5.86
CA GLU A 226 -1.45 0.54 -6.81
C GLU A 226 -2.52 1.59 -6.48
N GLY A 227 -2.61 2.03 -5.22
CA GLY A 227 -3.60 3.00 -4.72
C GLY A 227 -3.10 4.44 -4.71
#